data_AF-X1GL52-F1
#
_entry.id   AF-X1GL52-F1
#
_cell.length_a   1.000
_cell.length_b   1.000
_cell.length_c   1.000
_cell.angle_alpha   90.00
_cell.angle_beta   90.00
_cell.angle_gamma   90.00
#
_symmetry.space_group_name_H-M   'P 1'
#
loop_
_entity.id
_entity.type
_entity.pdbx_description
1 polymer ?
#
loop_
_entity_poly.entity_id
_entity_poly.type
_entity_poly.pdbx_seq_one_letter_code
_entity_poly.pdbx_strand_id
1 'polypeptide(L)'
;GEVFTAPVRNSVNGRLAYNCPAVYQGVAYENISLHFKNGKIIEATASDTERINKVFDTDEGSRYIGEFSIGINPYITKPIKDVLFDEKIMGSFHFTPGKCYKEASNGNDSATHWDLVCIQTPEYGGGEIYFDDILIRKDGRFIIEELEGLNPENLK
;
A
#
# COMPACT_ATOMS: atom_id res chain seq x y z
N GLY A 1 9.39 9.58 6.09
CA GLY A 1 8.89 9.55 4.70
C GLY A 1 7.57 8.84 4.61
N GLU A 2 7.28 7.95 5.57
CA GLU A 2 6.01 7.26 5.75
C GLU A 2 5.76 7.05 7.25
N VAL A 3 4.56 6.64 7.58
CA VAL A 3 4.18 6.06 8.88
C VAL A 3 3.50 4.72 8.59
N PHE A 4 3.89 3.66 9.29
CA PHE A 4 3.43 2.30 8.99
C PHE A 4 3.05 1.51 10.24
N THR A 5 2.26 0.46 10.02
CA THR A 5 1.95 -0.59 10.99
C THR A 5 1.55 -1.86 10.21
N ALA A 6 1.19 -2.95 10.90
CA ALA A 6 0.61 -4.13 10.26
C ALA A 6 -0.87 -4.29 10.59
N PRO A 7 -1.73 -4.62 9.62
CA PRO A 7 -3.12 -4.95 9.90
C PRO A 7 -3.20 -6.28 10.66
N VAL A 8 -4.33 -6.52 11.34
CA VAL A 8 -4.62 -7.86 11.87
C VAL A 8 -4.68 -8.83 10.68
N ARG A 9 -3.82 -9.86 10.69
CA ARG A 9 -3.55 -10.74 9.52
C ARG A 9 -4.81 -11.24 8.80
N ASN A 10 -5.86 -11.55 9.57
CA ASN A 10 -7.08 -12.17 9.06
C ASN A 10 -8.27 -11.20 8.89
N SER A 11 -8.07 -9.88 8.98
CA SER A 11 -9.17 -8.89 8.95
C SER A 11 -9.35 -8.14 7.63
N VAL A 12 -8.37 -8.16 6.72
CA VAL A 12 -8.43 -7.42 5.45
C VAL A 12 -9.51 -8.00 4.53
N ASN A 13 -10.40 -7.15 4.02
CA ASN A 13 -11.49 -7.53 3.12
C ASN A 13 -11.71 -6.44 2.06
N GLY A 14 -12.23 -6.83 0.90
CA GLY A 14 -12.59 -5.91 -0.19
C GLY A 14 -11.62 -5.99 -1.37
N ARG A 15 -11.63 -4.98 -2.24
CA ARG A 15 -10.80 -4.96 -3.45
C ARG A 15 -9.93 -3.70 -3.46
N LEU A 16 -8.65 -3.86 -3.76
CA LEU A 16 -7.70 -2.78 -3.95
C LEU A 16 -7.20 -2.81 -5.40
N ALA A 17 -7.30 -1.68 -6.09
CA ALA A 17 -6.75 -1.50 -7.43
C ALA A 17 -5.67 -0.42 -7.36
N TYR A 18 -4.47 -0.74 -7.82
CA TYR A 18 -3.31 0.12 -7.71
C TYR A 18 -3.12 0.95 -8.98
N ASN A 19 -2.79 2.22 -8.80
CA ASN A 19 -2.55 3.20 -9.86
C ASN A 19 -1.06 3.56 -10.01
N CYS A 20 -0.19 3.03 -9.16
CA CYS A 20 1.25 3.12 -9.31
C CYS A 20 1.80 1.83 -9.95
N PRO A 21 2.62 1.91 -11.02
CA PRO A 21 3.36 0.75 -11.52
C PRO A 21 4.28 0.20 -10.43
N ALA A 22 4.43 -1.12 -10.37
CA ALA A 22 5.30 -1.78 -9.40
C ALA A 22 6.28 -2.71 -10.12
N VAL A 23 7.53 -2.73 -9.67
CA VAL A 23 8.55 -3.64 -10.21
C VAL A 23 8.85 -4.70 -9.18
N TYR A 24 8.79 -5.97 -9.59
CA TYR A 24 9.15 -7.10 -8.74
C TYR A 24 10.00 -8.09 -9.52
N GLN A 25 11.17 -8.45 -8.98
CA GLN A 25 12.12 -9.39 -9.60
C GLN A 25 12.43 -9.06 -11.08
N GLY A 26 12.61 -7.77 -11.39
CA GLY A 26 12.94 -7.29 -12.74
C GLY A 26 11.76 -7.22 -13.71
N VAL A 27 10.53 -7.43 -13.24
CA VAL A 27 9.32 -7.38 -14.07
C VAL A 27 8.44 -6.22 -13.61
N ALA A 28 8.01 -5.39 -14.56
CA ALA A 28 7.04 -4.33 -14.30
C ALA A 28 5.61 -4.86 -14.39
N TYR A 29 4.81 -4.57 -13.36
CA TYR A 29 3.40 -4.86 -13.27
C TYR A 29 2.62 -3.54 -13.27
N GLU A 30 1.56 -3.50 -14.06
CA GLU A 30 0.64 -2.37 -14.16
C GLU A 30 -0.79 -2.85 -13.92
N ASN A 31 -1.68 -1.94 -13.50
CA ASN A 31 -3.09 -2.22 -13.23
C ASN A 31 -3.29 -3.41 -12.26
N ILE A 32 -2.46 -3.49 -11.22
CA ILE A 32 -2.58 -4.54 -10.21
C ILE A 32 -3.93 -4.38 -9.51
N SER A 33 -4.68 -5.46 -9.34
CA SER A 33 -5.88 -5.48 -8.53
C SER A 33 -5.94 -6.75 -7.70
N LEU A 34 -6.15 -6.58 -6.40
CA LEU A 34 -6.18 -7.65 -5.41
C LEU A 34 -7.56 -7.68 -4.74
N HIS A 35 -8.15 -8.86 -4.65
CA HIS A 35 -9.38 -9.11 -3.90
C HIS A 35 -9.03 -9.88 -2.63
N PHE A 36 -9.45 -9.34 -1.49
CA PHE A 36 -9.21 -9.88 -0.17
C PHE A 36 -10.49 -10.44 0.45
N LYS A 37 -10.37 -11.59 1.10
CA LYS A 37 -11.39 -12.16 1.96
C LYS A 37 -10.73 -12.77 3.20
N ASN A 38 -11.18 -12.36 4.38
CA ASN A 38 -10.66 -12.81 5.67
C ASN A 38 -9.13 -12.73 5.77
N GLY A 39 -8.56 -11.61 5.31
CA GLY A 39 -7.11 -11.34 5.31
C GLY A 39 -6.34 -11.87 4.10
N LYS A 40 -6.93 -12.79 3.33
CA LYS A 40 -6.23 -13.50 2.25
C LYS A 40 -6.55 -12.91 0.88
N ILE A 41 -5.53 -12.75 0.04
CA ILE A 41 -5.67 -12.50 -1.40
C ILE A 41 -6.27 -13.75 -2.07
N ILE A 42 -7.53 -13.65 -2.45
CA ILE A 42 -8.27 -14.73 -3.15
C ILE A 42 -8.23 -14.58 -4.67
N GLU A 43 -7.96 -13.38 -5.17
CA GLU A 43 -7.82 -13.07 -6.60
C GLU A 43 -6.76 -11.98 -6.77
N ALA A 44 -5.87 -12.17 -7.73
CA ALA A 44 -4.87 -11.18 -8.12
C ALA A 44 -4.83 -11.07 -9.65
N THR A 45 -4.93 -9.85 -10.17
CA THR A 45 -4.83 -9.53 -11.60
C THR A 45 -3.81 -8.43 -11.81
N ALA A 46 -3.14 -8.42 -12.96
CA ALA A 46 -2.23 -7.36 -13.39
C ALA A 46 -2.05 -7.45 -14.92
N SER A 47 -1.22 -6.55 -15.47
CA SER A 47 -0.73 -6.63 -16.86
C SER A 47 -0.20 -8.02 -17.26
N ASP A 48 0.44 -8.73 -16.31
CA ASP A 48 0.78 -10.16 -16.42
C ASP A 48 0.18 -10.93 -15.23
N THR A 49 -1.08 -11.36 -15.40
CA THR A 49 -1.86 -12.03 -14.33
C THR A 49 -1.30 -13.41 -13.98
N GLU A 50 -0.74 -14.15 -14.94
CA GLU A 50 -0.15 -15.46 -14.65
C GLU A 50 1.07 -15.29 -13.73
N ARG A 51 1.95 -14.34 -14.07
CA ARG A 51 3.19 -14.13 -13.32
C ARG A 51 2.97 -13.53 -11.94
N ILE A 52 2.03 -12.59 -11.79
CA ILE A 52 1.76 -12.01 -10.47
C ILE A 52 1.19 -13.05 -9.50
N ASN A 53 0.39 -14.01 -9.99
CA ASN A 53 -0.09 -15.10 -9.14
C ASN A 53 1.06 -16.02 -8.70
N LYS A 54 2.06 -16.28 -9.56
CA LYS A 54 3.28 -17.01 -9.14
C LYS A 54 4.02 -16.30 -8.01
N VAL A 55 4.05 -14.96 -8.01
CA VAL A 55 4.62 -14.18 -6.88
C VAL A 55 3.83 -14.45 -5.61
N PHE A 56 2.50 -14.34 -5.65
CA PHE A 56 1.66 -14.55 -4.48
C PHE A 56 1.52 -16.02 -4.05
N ASP A 57 1.93 -16.98 -4.89
CA ASP A 57 1.99 -18.40 -4.57
C ASP A 57 3.37 -18.87 -4.09
N THR A 58 4.30 -17.95 -3.82
CA THR A 58 5.65 -18.27 -3.32
C THR A 58 5.59 -19.06 -2.01
N ASP A 59 4.77 -18.60 -1.06
CA ASP A 59 4.47 -19.29 0.19
C ASP A 59 3.09 -18.88 0.74
N GLU A 60 2.67 -19.48 1.86
CA GLU A 60 1.37 -19.18 2.46
C GLU A 60 1.23 -17.71 2.86
N GLY A 61 2.32 -17.11 3.36
CA GLY A 61 2.36 -15.74 3.87
C GLY A 61 2.27 -14.69 2.77
N SER A 62 2.70 -15.00 1.54
CA SER A 62 2.67 -14.10 0.38
C SER A 62 1.25 -13.62 0.01
N ARG A 63 0.20 -14.36 0.43
CA ARG A 63 -1.20 -13.97 0.20
C ARG A 63 -1.83 -13.17 1.34
N TYR A 64 -1.07 -12.79 2.36
CA TYR A 64 -1.54 -11.96 3.47
C TYR A 64 -0.75 -10.66 3.53
N ILE A 65 -1.30 -9.66 4.21
CA ILE A 65 -0.68 -8.34 4.30
C ILE A 65 0.20 -8.26 5.55
N GLY A 66 1.47 -7.95 5.34
CA GLY A 66 2.47 -7.73 6.39
C GLY A 66 2.54 -6.29 6.87
N GLU A 67 2.07 -5.34 6.06
CA GLU A 67 2.16 -3.92 6.37
C GLU A 67 1.09 -3.09 5.65
N PHE A 68 0.68 -2.03 6.34
CA PHE A 68 -0.06 -0.89 5.83
C PHE A 68 0.70 0.39 6.19
N SER A 69 0.90 1.28 5.22
CA SER A 69 1.59 2.54 5.44
C SER A 69 0.85 3.73 4.83
N ILE A 70 1.23 4.92 5.27
CA ILE A 70 0.86 6.19 4.64
C ILE A 70 2.12 6.97 4.29
N GLY A 71 2.28 7.32 3.01
CA GLY A 71 3.36 8.15 2.50
C GLY A 71 3.15 9.63 2.82
N ILE A 72 4.20 10.27 3.36
CA ILE A 72 4.19 11.66 3.85
C ILE A 72 5.43 12.46 3.43
N ASN A 73 6.21 12.02 2.43
CA ASN A 73 7.38 12.78 1.99
C ASN A 73 6.98 13.93 1.05
N PRO A 74 7.10 15.22 1.46
CA PRO A 74 6.61 16.35 0.65
C PRO A 74 7.42 16.59 -0.63
N TYR A 75 8.58 15.95 -0.77
CA TYR A 75 9.48 16.11 -1.91
C TYR A 75 9.22 15.09 -3.03
N ILE A 76 8.51 13.99 -2.74
CA ILE A 76 8.21 12.94 -3.71
C ILE A 76 6.73 13.04 -4.08
N THR A 77 6.47 13.47 -5.30
CA THR A 77 5.11 13.85 -5.76
C THR A 77 4.61 13.02 -6.94
N LYS A 78 5.44 12.09 -7.45
CA LYS A 78 5.12 11.27 -8.62
C LYS A 78 5.97 10.00 -8.61
N PRO A 79 5.45 8.88 -9.16
CA PRO A 79 6.21 7.64 -9.29
C PRO A 79 7.48 7.82 -10.10
N ILE A 80 8.56 7.20 -9.63
CA ILE A 80 9.83 7.13 -10.35
C ILE A 80 10.27 5.69 -10.64
N LYS A 81 9.43 4.69 -10.30
CA LYS A 81 9.68 3.25 -10.48
C LYS A 81 10.83 2.71 -9.64
N ASP A 82 11.04 3.35 -8.50
CA ASP A 82 11.93 2.87 -7.43
C ASP A 82 11.10 2.82 -6.16
N VAL A 83 10.87 1.61 -5.67
CA VAL A 83 9.97 1.35 -4.52
C VAL A 83 10.37 2.15 -3.29
N LEU A 84 11.67 2.34 -3.04
CA LEU A 84 12.17 3.07 -1.86
C LEU A 84 11.78 4.56 -1.87
N PHE A 85 11.46 5.10 -3.04
CA PHE A 85 10.94 6.45 -3.18
C PHE A 85 9.42 6.44 -3.32
N ASP A 86 8.88 5.52 -4.12
CA ASP A 86 7.46 5.45 -4.46
C ASP A 86 6.60 5.16 -3.21
N GLU A 87 7.09 4.33 -2.28
CA GLU A 87 6.42 4.02 -1.00
C GLU A 87 6.24 5.25 -0.10
N LYS A 88 7.06 6.29 -0.32
CA LYS A 88 7.07 7.51 0.48
C LYS A 88 6.30 8.68 -0.18
N ILE A 89 5.68 8.48 -1.35
CA ILE A 89 4.98 9.54 -2.09
C ILE A 89 3.97 10.28 -1.19
N MET A 90 3.98 11.61 -1.24
CA MET A 90 2.99 12.40 -0.51
C MET A 90 1.56 12.06 -0.98
N GLY A 91 0.67 11.78 -0.04
CA GLY A 91 -0.73 11.47 -0.35
C GLY A 91 -0.95 10.07 -0.91
N SER A 92 0.06 9.19 -0.82
CA SER A 92 -0.09 7.76 -1.12
C SER A 92 -0.33 6.94 0.15
N PHE A 93 -0.71 5.69 -0.05
CA PHE A 93 -0.62 4.64 0.96
C PHE A 93 -0.11 3.38 0.27
N HIS A 94 0.44 2.43 1.02
CA HIS A 94 0.72 1.11 0.47
C HIS A 94 0.18 -0.01 1.36
N PHE A 95 -0.05 -1.13 0.69
CA PHE A 95 -0.29 -2.43 1.31
C PHE A 95 0.83 -3.34 0.83
N THR A 96 1.40 -4.11 1.75
CA THR A 96 2.56 -4.94 1.48
C THR A 96 2.20 -6.41 1.67
N PRO A 97 1.91 -7.16 0.59
CA PRO A 97 1.78 -8.61 0.68
C PRO A 97 3.08 -9.27 1.14
N GLY A 98 2.95 -10.26 2.02
CA GLY A 98 4.06 -11.00 2.60
C GLY A 98 4.45 -10.54 4.00
N LYS A 99 5.74 -10.69 4.32
CA LYS A 99 6.30 -10.65 5.67
C LYS A 99 6.05 -9.31 6.38
N CYS A 100 5.65 -9.36 7.64
CA CYS A 100 5.59 -8.18 8.49
C CYS A 100 6.96 -7.84 9.10
N TYR A 101 7.17 -6.55 9.42
CA TYR A 101 8.29 -6.12 10.24
C TYR A 101 8.17 -6.61 11.70
N LYS A 102 9.29 -6.73 12.39
CA LYS A 102 9.32 -7.23 13.78
C LYS A 102 8.72 -6.19 14.75
N GLU A 103 8.95 -4.92 14.46
CA GLU A 103 8.56 -3.75 15.23
C GLU A 103 7.03 -3.54 15.21
N ALA A 104 6.37 -3.95 14.13
CA ALA A 104 4.93 -3.89 13.94
C ALA A 104 4.40 -5.26 13.51
N SER A 105 4.73 -6.32 14.24
CA SER A 105 4.42 -7.67 13.79
C SER A 105 2.94 -8.03 13.92
N ASN A 106 2.38 -8.63 12.87
CA ASN A 106 1.10 -9.33 12.91
C ASN A 106 1.27 -10.87 12.81
N GLY A 107 2.51 -11.35 12.93
CA GLY A 107 2.87 -12.76 12.84
C GLY A 107 2.89 -13.34 11.42
N ASN A 108 2.73 -12.53 10.37
CA ASN A 108 2.87 -13.01 8.99
C ASN A 108 4.36 -13.17 8.62
N ASP A 109 4.77 -14.40 8.31
CA ASP A 109 6.11 -14.71 7.84
C ASP A 109 6.04 -15.22 6.40
N SER A 110 6.96 -14.73 5.57
CA SER A 110 7.00 -15.00 4.13
C SER A 110 8.38 -14.67 3.57
N ALA A 111 8.74 -15.26 2.44
CA ALA A 111 9.87 -14.81 1.64
C ALA A 111 9.55 -13.55 0.82
N THR A 112 8.25 -13.26 0.60
CA THR A 112 7.79 -12.04 -0.06
C THR A 112 7.70 -10.89 0.94
N HIS A 113 8.06 -9.70 0.52
CA HIS A 113 7.69 -8.42 1.12
C HIS A 113 7.67 -7.45 -0.06
N TRP A 114 6.48 -7.01 -0.49
CA TRP A 114 6.34 -6.22 -1.71
C TRP A 114 5.40 -5.04 -1.54
N ASP A 115 5.97 -3.83 -1.48
CA ASP A 115 5.20 -2.61 -1.28
C ASP A 115 4.48 -2.22 -2.57
N LEU A 116 3.13 -2.26 -2.50
CA LEU A 116 2.26 -1.87 -3.60
C LEU A 116 1.61 -0.53 -3.26
N VAL A 117 1.96 0.50 -4.03
CA VAL A 117 1.60 1.89 -3.75
C VAL A 117 0.30 2.29 -4.46
N CYS A 118 -0.58 2.97 -3.73
CA CYS A 118 -1.79 3.60 -4.24
C CYS A 118 -1.76 5.10 -3.91
N ILE A 119 -1.86 5.94 -4.94
CA ILE A 119 -1.78 7.40 -4.81
C ILE A 119 -3.20 7.96 -4.78
N GLN A 120 -3.51 8.80 -3.79
CA GLN A 120 -4.85 9.37 -3.62
C GLN A 120 -4.90 10.87 -3.93
N THR A 121 -3.90 11.46 -4.58
CA THR A 121 -4.02 12.87 -5.00
C THR A 121 -5.02 13.00 -6.16
N PRO A 122 -5.61 14.19 -6.38
CA PRO A 122 -6.61 14.39 -7.44
C PRO A 122 -6.16 13.96 -8.83
N GLU A 123 -4.87 14.11 -9.15
CA GLU A 123 -4.30 13.72 -10.45
C GLU A 123 -4.34 12.20 -10.69
N TYR A 124 -4.44 11.42 -9.62
CA TYR A 124 -4.47 9.96 -9.62
C TYR A 124 -5.86 9.40 -9.30
N GLY A 125 -6.89 10.25 -9.29
CA GLY A 125 -8.29 9.87 -9.07
C GLY A 125 -8.83 10.24 -7.69
N GLY A 126 -8.00 10.80 -6.80
CA GLY A 126 -8.43 11.18 -5.45
C GLY A 126 -8.60 9.99 -4.52
N GLY A 127 -9.27 10.23 -3.40
CA GLY A 127 -9.68 9.15 -2.50
C GLY A 127 -9.85 9.60 -1.07
N GLU A 128 -10.41 8.70 -0.27
CA GLU A 128 -10.67 8.94 1.15
C GLU A 128 -10.03 7.83 1.98
N ILE A 129 -9.56 8.18 3.18
CA ILE A 129 -9.17 7.21 4.21
C ILE A 129 -9.96 7.53 5.46
N TYR A 130 -10.58 6.50 6.01
CA TYR A 130 -11.31 6.54 7.26
C TYR A 130 -10.56 5.70 8.28
N PHE A 131 -10.43 6.22 9.49
CA PHE A 131 -10.10 5.42 10.67
C PHE A 131 -11.37 5.30 11.49
N ASP A 132 -11.83 4.07 11.68
CA ASP A 132 -13.19 3.77 12.13
C ASP A 132 -14.21 4.52 11.25
N ASP A 133 -15.05 5.38 11.84
CA ASP A 133 -16.05 6.18 11.12
C ASP A 133 -15.62 7.63 10.86
N ILE A 134 -14.33 7.95 11.07
CA ILE A 134 -13.80 9.31 10.97
C ILE A 134 -12.99 9.44 9.68
N LEU A 135 -13.39 10.35 8.80
CA LEU A 135 -12.62 10.72 7.61
C LEU A 135 -11.35 11.46 8.03
N ILE A 136 -10.20 10.80 7.94
CA ILE A 136 -8.91 11.39 8.35
C ILE A 136 -8.14 12.00 7.18
N ARG A 137 -8.33 11.48 5.96
CA ARG A 137 -7.63 11.92 4.77
C ARG A 137 -8.56 12.00 3.57
N LYS A 138 -8.50 13.10 2.83
CA LYS A 138 -9.19 13.29 1.55
C LYS A 138 -8.25 13.82 0.50
N ASP A 139 -8.24 13.19 -0.66
CA ASP A 139 -7.44 13.52 -1.83
C ASP A 139 -5.95 13.69 -1.51
N GLY A 140 -5.43 12.79 -0.68
CA GLY A 140 -4.03 12.77 -0.24
C GLY A 140 -3.68 13.76 0.89
N ARG A 141 -4.65 14.52 1.41
CA ARG A 141 -4.44 15.50 2.50
C ARG A 141 -5.13 15.10 3.79
N PHE A 142 -4.46 15.25 4.92
CA PHE A 142 -5.07 15.09 6.23
C PHE A 142 -6.01 16.26 6.52
N ILE A 143 -7.21 15.96 6.99
CA ILE A 143 -8.28 16.97 7.16
C ILE A 143 -8.72 17.18 8.62
N ILE A 144 -8.16 16.42 9.55
CA ILE A 144 -8.41 16.57 10.99
C ILE A 144 -7.26 17.33 11.64
N GLU A 145 -7.59 18.20 12.60
CA GLU A 145 -6.67 19.13 13.26
C GLU A 145 -5.43 18.40 13.81
N GLU A 146 -5.64 17.24 14.41
CA GLU A 146 -4.60 16.43 15.04
C GLU A 146 -3.55 15.90 14.05
N LEU A 147 -3.90 15.80 12.77
CA LEU A 147 -3.04 15.27 11.71
C LEU A 147 -2.61 16.33 10.70
N GLU A 148 -3.04 17.59 10.83
CA GLU A 148 -2.67 18.67 9.91
C GLU A 148 -1.14 18.86 9.82
N GLY A 149 -0.41 18.61 10.91
CA GLY A 149 1.05 18.68 10.95
C GLY A 149 1.76 17.71 10.01
N LEU A 150 1.06 16.67 9.51
CA LEU A 150 1.59 15.71 8.53
C LEU A 150 1.39 16.14 7.08
N ASN A 151 0.71 17.27 6.83
CA ASN A 151 0.54 17.80 5.49
C ASN A 151 1.83 18.43 4.94
N PRO A 152 2.01 18.45 3.60
CA PRO A 152 3.29 18.80 2.97
C PRO A 152 3.86 20.18 3.32
N GLU A 153 3.01 21.16 3.57
CA GLU A 153 3.43 22.51 3.98
C GLU A 153 4.14 22.55 5.34
N ASN A 154 3.87 21.58 6.21
CA ASN A 154 4.42 21.49 7.56
C ASN A 154 5.66 20.59 7.65
N LEU A 155 6.03 19.91 6.56
CA LEU A 155 7.12 18.92 6.50
C LEU A 155 8.30 19.37 5.62
N LYS A 156 8.28 20.60 5.10
CA LYS A 156 9.31 21.16 4.23
C LYS A 156 10.45 21.80 5.00
#